data_AF-A0A7X6V1D5-F1
#
_entry.id   AF-A0A7X6V1D5-F1
#
_cell.length_a   1.000
_cell.length_b   1.000
_cell.length_c   1.000
_cell.angle_alpha   90.00
_cell.angle_beta   90.00
_cell.angle_gamma   90.00
#
_symmetry.space_group_name_H-M   'P 1'
#
loop_
_entity.id
_entity.type
_entity.pdbx_description
1 polymer ?
#
loop_
_entity_poly.entity_id
_entity_poly.type
_entity_poly.pdbx_seq_one_letter_code
_entity_poly.pdbx_strand_id
1 'polypeptide(L)'
;MTRTSQLIALFVLLCLGLWLGTGCETKIDDLGEVSLQELEGQPAEQATTSTSTPSTPTPPPTTTMTTTTTAGGGRGIGEPGQGGGFLWKPVSDSTRKLAVLLPPQYTGKVGQVYISTSQGVLIEDGHYGGVGNGARTHWRYSKQGGAYGQNVFVVAVLKAGGKLHWVVPNGAARTQF
;
A
#
# COMPACT_ATOMS: atom_id res chain seq x y z
N MET A 1 23.25 30.88 -30.57
CA MET A 1 23.47 31.93 -29.54
C MET A 1 22.42 31.72 -28.45
N THR A 2 22.57 30.74 -27.55
CA THR A 2 23.29 30.78 -26.25
C THR A 2 22.84 31.91 -25.31
N ARG A 3 22.11 31.56 -24.24
CA ARG A 3 22.35 31.94 -22.83
C ARG A 3 21.08 31.77 -21.98
N THR A 4 20.88 30.58 -21.45
CA THR A 4 20.03 30.37 -20.26
C THR A 4 20.36 29.06 -19.52
N SER A 5 21.15 28.17 -20.12
CA SER A 5 21.61 26.90 -19.52
C SER A 5 22.85 27.02 -18.61
N GLN A 6 22.96 28.05 -17.77
CA GLN A 6 24.09 28.17 -16.83
C GLN A 6 23.70 28.79 -15.47
N LEU A 7 22.72 28.21 -14.78
CA LEU A 7 22.49 28.57 -13.36
C LEU A 7 21.97 27.43 -12.47
N ILE A 8 21.96 26.19 -12.95
CA ILE A 8 21.59 25.01 -12.13
C ILE A 8 22.77 24.00 -12.06
N ALA A 9 23.96 24.40 -12.49
CA ALA A 9 25.17 23.57 -12.41
C ALA A 9 26.12 24.01 -11.28
N LEU A 10 25.64 24.83 -10.32
CA LEU A 10 26.44 25.34 -9.19
C LEU A 10 25.76 25.17 -7.83
N PHE A 11 24.93 24.13 -7.67
CA PHE A 11 24.39 23.72 -6.37
C PHE A 11 24.67 22.24 -6.04
N VAL A 12 25.36 21.52 -6.93
CA VAL A 12 25.64 20.07 -6.81
C VAL A 12 27.00 19.78 -6.15
N LEU A 13 27.72 20.80 -5.64
CA LEU A 13 29.10 20.62 -5.17
C LEU A 13 29.41 21.14 -3.75
N LEU A 14 28.42 21.31 -2.86
CA LEU A 14 28.69 21.81 -1.51
C LEU A 14 27.92 21.17 -0.35
N CYS A 15 27.47 19.92 -0.48
CA CYS A 15 26.96 19.13 0.67
C CYS A 15 27.52 17.70 0.68
N LEU A 16 28.81 17.56 0.33
CA LEU A 16 29.57 16.33 0.51
C LEU A 16 30.71 16.63 1.47
N GLY A 17 30.45 16.51 2.77
CA GLY A 17 31.47 16.75 3.78
C GLY A 17 30.89 16.77 5.19
N LEU A 18 31.42 15.87 6.01
CA LEU A 18 31.27 15.77 7.46
C LEU A 18 29.96 15.13 7.97
N TRP A 19 30.01 13.81 8.16
CA TRP A 19 29.71 13.18 9.45
C TRP A 19 30.40 11.82 9.51
N LEU A 20 31.68 11.85 9.91
CA LEU A 20 32.45 10.69 10.38
C LEU A 20 32.86 11.01 11.83
N GLY A 21 32.62 10.05 12.73
CA GLY A 21 32.80 10.16 14.18
C GLY A 21 31.43 10.11 14.86
N THR A 22 31.12 9.25 15.82
CA THR A 22 31.97 8.68 16.87
C THR A 22 31.32 7.39 17.37
N GLY A 23 32.14 6.41 17.73
CA GLY A 23 31.71 5.09 18.19
C GLY A 23 30.86 5.13 19.47
N CYS A 24 29.91 4.19 19.53
CA CYS A 24 29.39 3.69 20.79
C CYS A 24 30.10 2.37 21.09
N GLU A 25 31.10 2.49 21.96
CA GLU A 25 31.73 1.41 22.70
C GLU A 25 30.81 0.95 23.85
N THR A 26 31.03 -0.29 24.32
CA THR A 26 30.47 -0.96 25.52
C THR A 26 29.06 -1.57 25.34
N LYS A 27 28.75 -2.78 25.82
CA LYS A 27 29.46 -3.78 26.64
C LYS A 27 28.75 -5.11 26.39
N ILE A 28 29.50 -6.20 26.25
CA ILE A 28 29.00 -7.57 26.35
C ILE A 28 29.15 -7.92 27.83
N ASP A 29 28.05 -7.80 28.57
CA ASP A 29 27.96 -8.34 29.92
C ASP A 29 27.47 -9.80 29.82
N ASP A 30 28.41 -10.66 30.17
CA ASP A 30 28.27 -11.78 31.09
C ASP A 30 27.26 -12.91 30.79
N LEU A 31 27.86 -14.09 30.70
CA LEU A 31 27.23 -15.39 30.54
C LEU A 31 26.59 -15.80 31.87
N GLY A 32 25.32 -15.46 32.05
CA GLY A 32 24.51 -16.04 33.11
C GLY A 32 24.30 -17.54 32.86
N GLU A 33 24.85 -18.37 33.76
CA GLU A 33 24.55 -19.80 33.84
C GLU A 33 23.04 -20.03 33.93
N VAL A 34 22.51 -20.83 33.00
CA VAL A 34 21.14 -21.34 33.07
C VAL A 34 21.19 -22.58 33.96
N SER A 35 20.93 -22.38 35.26
CA SER A 35 20.72 -23.48 36.20
C SER A 35 19.47 -24.28 35.79
N LEU A 36 19.67 -25.57 35.51
CA LEU A 36 18.61 -26.56 35.28
C LEU A 36 18.24 -27.22 36.61
N GLN A 37 17.33 -26.62 37.37
CA GLN A 37 16.63 -27.25 38.51
C GLN A 37 15.42 -26.41 38.95
N GLU A 38 14.42 -27.07 39.55
CA GLU A 38 13.14 -26.54 40.09
C GLU A 38 12.01 -26.49 39.03
N LEU A 39 11.29 -27.55 38.68
CA LEU A 39 10.54 -28.57 39.45
C LEU A 39 9.70 -28.03 40.62
N GLU A 40 8.38 -28.23 40.49
CA GLU A 40 7.33 -28.25 41.53
C GLU A 40 6.53 -26.97 41.83
N GLY A 41 5.37 -26.87 41.16
CA GLY A 41 4.09 -26.85 41.89
C GLY A 41 3.47 -25.50 42.25
N GLN A 42 2.45 -25.09 41.48
CA GLN A 42 1.29 -24.42 42.10
C GLN A 42 0.00 -24.60 41.27
N PRO A 43 -1.09 -25.08 41.88
CA PRO A 43 -2.36 -25.31 41.21
C PRO A 43 -3.17 -24.00 41.16
N ALA A 44 -3.69 -23.67 39.99
CA ALA A 44 -4.75 -22.68 39.82
C ALA A 44 -5.93 -23.34 39.12
N GLU A 45 -6.95 -23.59 39.93
CA GLU A 45 -8.31 -23.91 39.54
C GLU A 45 -8.97 -22.69 38.87
N GLN A 46 -9.93 -22.96 37.99
CA GLN A 46 -10.88 -22.03 37.31
C GLN A 46 -10.31 -21.26 36.10
N ALA A 47 -10.92 -21.24 34.91
CA ALA A 47 -12.29 -21.56 34.53
C ALA A 47 -12.43 -21.84 33.01
N THR A 48 -13.48 -22.59 32.68
CA THR A 48 -14.28 -22.55 31.43
C THR A 48 -13.62 -22.92 30.10
N THR A 49 -13.89 -24.17 29.72
CA THR A 49 -14.27 -24.61 28.36
C THR A 49 -14.77 -23.49 27.44
N SER A 50 -14.05 -23.27 26.34
CA SER A 50 -14.59 -22.69 25.11
C SER A 50 -14.21 -23.58 23.94
N THR A 51 -15.08 -24.56 23.68
CA THR A 51 -15.17 -25.26 22.40
C THR A 51 -15.45 -24.23 21.32
N SER A 52 -14.41 -23.82 20.57
CA SER A 52 -14.59 -23.07 19.34
C SER A 52 -14.90 -24.06 18.23
N THR A 53 -16.18 -24.15 17.87
CA THR A 53 -16.65 -24.81 16.66
C THR A 53 -15.99 -24.17 15.44
N PRO A 54 -15.42 -24.95 14.49
CA PRO A 54 -15.00 -24.40 13.21
C PRO A 54 -16.25 -24.03 12.41
N SER A 55 -16.59 -22.75 12.37
CA SER A 55 -17.59 -22.23 11.43
C SER A 55 -16.97 -22.24 10.04
N THR A 56 -17.39 -23.20 9.22
CA THR A 56 -17.22 -23.17 7.76
C THR A 56 -17.68 -21.80 7.25
N PRO A 57 -16.81 -20.96 6.68
CA PRO A 57 -17.26 -19.70 6.09
C PRO A 57 -18.07 -20.04 4.84
N THR A 58 -19.37 -19.76 4.88
CA THR A 58 -20.21 -19.67 3.69
C THR A 58 -19.56 -18.66 2.74
N PRO A 59 -19.26 -19.02 1.48
CA PRO A 59 -18.71 -18.06 0.54
C PRO A 59 -19.73 -16.91 0.36
N PRO A 60 -19.31 -15.64 0.43
CA PRO A 60 -20.20 -14.53 0.13
C PRO A 60 -20.72 -14.66 -1.31
N PRO A 61 -21.92 -14.14 -1.61
CA PRO A 61 -22.44 -14.17 -2.98
C PRO A 61 -21.46 -13.47 -3.91
N THR A 62 -20.96 -14.23 -4.89
CA THR A 62 -20.20 -13.73 -6.03
C THR A 62 -21.05 -12.67 -6.73
N THR A 63 -20.78 -11.40 -6.44
CA THR A 63 -21.37 -10.29 -7.17
C THR A 63 -20.64 -10.23 -8.51
N THR A 64 -21.18 -10.93 -9.50
CA THR A 64 -20.76 -10.82 -10.90
C THR A 64 -21.05 -9.40 -11.35
N MET A 65 -20.07 -8.50 -11.23
CA MET A 65 -20.12 -7.20 -11.87
C MET A 65 -19.96 -7.43 -13.36
N THR A 66 -21.08 -7.36 -14.09
CA THR A 66 -21.09 -7.32 -15.56
C THR A 66 -20.36 -6.06 -16.01
N THR A 67 -19.10 -6.18 -16.38
CA THR A 67 -18.34 -5.11 -17.03
C THR A 67 -18.82 -5.01 -18.48
N THR A 68 -19.76 -4.10 -18.72
CA THR A 68 -20.12 -3.66 -20.06
C THR A 68 -18.95 -2.88 -20.65
N THR A 69 -18.14 -3.55 -21.47
CA THR A 69 -17.14 -2.94 -22.33
C THR A 69 -17.84 -2.04 -23.35
N THR A 70 -17.86 -0.73 -23.09
CA THR A 70 -18.18 0.30 -24.09
C THR A 70 -16.90 1.06 -24.38
N ALA A 71 -16.25 0.70 -25.49
CA ALA A 71 -15.19 1.49 -26.08
C ALA A 71 -15.79 2.82 -26.57
N GLY A 72 -15.50 3.91 -25.85
CA GLY A 72 -16.01 5.24 -26.18
C GLY A 72 -15.10 6.31 -25.61
N GLY A 73 -14.29 6.91 -26.48
CA GLY A 73 -13.36 7.99 -26.14
C GLY A 73 -14.06 9.13 -25.39
N GLY A 74 -13.85 9.17 -24.08
CA GLY A 74 -14.18 10.28 -23.21
C GLY A 74 -12.98 10.55 -22.33
N ARG A 75 -12.58 11.81 -22.22
CA ARG A 75 -11.57 12.27 -21.24
C ARG A 75 -11.97 11.73 -19.86
N GLY A 76 -11.32 10.66 -19.42
CA GLY A 76 -11.90 9.77 -18.43
C GLY A 76 -10.85 8.88 -17.79
N ILE A 77 -11.24 8.29 -16.67
CA ILE A 77 -10.43 7.45 -15.78
C ILE A 77 -9.83 6.19 -16.44
N GLY A 78 -10.08 5.96 -17.73
CA GLY A 78 -9.57 4.84 -18.50
C GLY A 78 -10.45 3.60 -18.44
N GLU A 79 -9.95 2.51 -18.99
CA GLU A 79 -10.65 1.21 -18.96
C GLU A 79 -10.69 0.65 -17.53
N PRO A 80 -11.67 -0.20 -17.18
CA PRO A 80 -11.60 -0.94 -15.93
C PRO A 80 -10.32 -1.78 -15.86
N GLY A 81 -9.58 -1.61 -14.77
CA GLY A 81 -8.43 -2.44 -14.46
C GLY A 81 -8.88 -3.88 -14.21
N GLN A 82 -8.13 -4.84 -14.74
CA GLN A 82 -8.46 -6.24 -14.52
C GLN A 82 -8.27 -6.60 -13.04
N GLY A 83 -9.11 -7.50 -12.53
CA GLY A 83 -8.94 -8.11 -11.20
C GLY A 83 -7.64 -8.92 -11.11
N GLY A 84 -7.39 -9.53 -9.96
CA GLY A 84 -6.19 -10.35 -9.75
C GLY A 84 -5.24 -9.80 -8.68
N GLY A 85 -5.81 -9.30 -7.59
CA GLY A 85 -5.06 -8.74 -6.49
C GLY A 85 -4.89 -7.23 -6.63
N PHE A 86 -5.96 -6.50 -6.92
CA PHE A 86 -6.01 -5.10 -6.53
C PHE A 86 -6.29 -5.04 -5.02
N LEU A 87 -5.68 -4.09 -4.30
CA LEU A 87 -5.98 -3.89 -2.89
C LEU A 87 -5.96 -2.42 -2.52
N TRP A 88 -7.11 -1.95 -2.04
CA TRP A 88 -7.25 -0.75 -1.24
C TRP A 88 -7.13 -1.11 0.24
N LYS A 89 -6.04 -0.68 0.88
CA LYS A 89 -5.79 -0.88 2.31
C LYS A 89 -5.97 0.46 3.03
N PRO A 90 -7.16 0.74 3.59
CA PRO A 90 -7.53 2.09 4.04
C PRO A 90 -6.62 2.63 5.15
N VAL A 91 -6.14 1.74 6.03
CA VAL A 91 -5.17 2.08 7.05
C VAL A 91 -4.05 1.06 6.96
N SER A 92 -2.84 1.51 6.60
CA SER A 92 -1.69 0.63 6.48
C SER A 92 -0.95 0.44 7.79
N ASP A 93 -0.38 -0.75 8.01
CA ASP A 93 0.36 -1.05 9.24
C ASP A 93 1.61 -0.18 9.39
N SER A 94 2.27 0.13 8.28
CA SER A 94 3.54 0.86 8.26
C SER A 94 3.39 2.36 8.55
N THR A 95 2.39 3.01 7.97
CA THR A 95 2.26 4.48 8.04
C THR A 95 0.94 4.95 8.65
N ARG A 96 0.03 4.02 8.97
CA ARG A 96 -1.34 4.32 9.44
C ARG A 96 -2.14 5.20 8.47
N LYS A 97 -1.75 5.19 7.19
CA LYS A 97 -2.36 5.90 6.06
C LYS A 97 -2.74 4.92 4.95
N LEU A 98 -3.48 5.38 3.95
CA LEU A 98 -3.88 4.58 2.80
C LEU A 98 -2.65 4.01 2.07
N ALA A 99 -2.76 2.72 1.73
CA ALA A 99 -1.90 2.08 0.76
C ALA A 99 -2.75 1.43 -0.33
N VAL A 100 -2.39 1.68 -1.58
CA VAL A 100 -2.94 1.00 -2.76
C VAL A 100 -1.88 0.04 -3.27
N LEU A 101 -2.27 -1.22 -3.49
CA LEU A 101 -1.40 -2.23 -4.06
C LEU A 101 -2.00 -2.69 -5.39
N LEU A 102 -1.26 -2.50 -6.45
CA LEU A 102 -1.72 -2.92 -7.78
C LEU A 102 -1.59 -4.43 -7.97
N PRO A 103 -2.37 -5.01 -8.88
CA PRO A 103 -2.16 -6.38 -9.34
C PRO A 103 -0.74 -6.62 -9.87
N PRO A 104 -0.12 -7.79 -9.62
CA PRO A 104 1.27 -8.07 -10.03
C PRO A 104 1.54 -7.88 -11.52
N GLN A 105 0.55 -8.12 -12.39
CA GLN A 105 0.70 -7.98 -13.84
C GLN A 105 1.01 -6.54 -14.30
N TYR A 106 0.80 -5.55 -13.43
CA TYR A 106 1.08 -4.13 -13.70
C TYR A 106 2.39 -3.64 -13.08
N THR A 107 3.10 -4.49 -12.34
CA THR A 107 4.40 -4.13 -11.76
C THR A 107 5.40 -3.73 -12.84
N GLY A 108 6.05 -2.58 -12.64
CA GLY A 108 6.97 -1.98 -13.60
C GLY A 108 6.30 -1.28 -14.80
N LYS A 109 5.01 -1.50 -15.05
CA LYS A 109 4.27 -0.97 -16.21
C LYS A 109 3.52 0.34 -15.93
N VAL A 110 3.32 0.67 -14.67
CA VAL A 110 2.59 1.88 -14.23
C VAL A 110 3.57 2.99 -13.88
N GLY A 111 3.29 4.21 -14.36
CA GLY A 111 4.10 5.40 -14.09
C GLY A 111 3.53 6.29 -12.99
N GLN A 112 2.21 6.27 -12.81
CA GLN A 112 1.49 7.12 -11.85
C GLN A 112 0.23 6.41 -11.38
N VAL A 113 -0.14 6.57 -10.11
CA VAL A 113 -1.44 6.15 -9.59
C VAL A 113 -2.03 7.27 -8.76
N TYR A 114 -3.26 7.66 -9.07
CA TYR A 114 -3.94 8.74 -8.36
C TYR A 114 -5.37 8.36 -7.98
N ILE A 115 -5.92 9.05 -7.00
CA ILE A 115 -7.33 8.94 -6.60
C ILE A 115 -8.12 10.02 -7.32
N SER A 116 -9.29 9.69 -7.83
CA SER A 116 -10.15 10.62 -8.55
C SER A 116 -11.64 10.40 -8.30
N THR A 117 -12.45 11.37 -8.70
CA THR A 117 -13.91 11.22 -8.82
C THR A 117 -14.26 10.38 -10.06
N SER A 118 -15.54 10.00 -10.22
CA SER A 118 -16.01 9.28 -11.42
C SER A 118 -15.78 10.04 -12.73
N GLN A 119 -15.73 11.36 -12.67
CA GLN A 119 -15.46 12.27 -13.79
C GLN A 119 -13.95 12.44 -14.05
N GLY A 120 -13.09 11.75 -13.30
CA GLY A 120 -11.63 11.81 -13.46
C GLY A 120 -10.98 13.06 -12.88
N VAL A 121 -11.68 13.81 -12.01
CA VAL A 121 -11.09 14.94 -11.29
C VAL A 121 -10.11 14.39 -10.26
N LEU A 122 -8.86 14.85 -10.32
CA LEU A 122 -7.80 14.46 -9.38
C LEU A 122 -8.15 14.88 -7.96
N ILE A 123 -8.13 13.93 -7.03
CA ILE A 123 -8.24 14.18 -5.58
C ILE A 123 -6.85 14.21 -4.95
N GLU A 124 -6.02 13.20 -5.24
CA GLU A 124 -4.64 13.12 -4.74
C GLU A 124 -3.77 12.21 -5.61
N ASP A 125 -2.53 12.62 -5.83
CA ASP A 125 -1.51 11.80 -6.48
C ASP A 125 -0.83 10.85 -5.49
N GLY A 126 -0.59 9.61 -5.91
CA GLY A 126 0.06 8.59 -5.08
C GLY A 126 1.57 8.64 -5.21
N HIS A 127 2.26 8.49 -4.09
CA HIS A 127 3.70 8.32 -4.06
C HIS A 127 4.10 6.84 -4.19
N TYR A 128 5.05 6.54 -5.07
CA TYR A 128 5.59 5.18 -5.23
C TYR A 128 6.29 4.70 -3.95
N GLY A 129 5.84 3.57 -3.38
CA GLY A 129 6.33 3.02 -2.12
C GLY A 129 7.13 1.72 -2.26
N GLY A 130 7.55 1.35 -3.47
CA GLY A 130 8.29 0.11 -3.73
C GLY A 130 7.43 -1.07 -4.20
N VAL A 131 8.07 -2.23 -4.34
CA VAL A 131 7.43 -3.51 -4.68
C VAL A 131 7.51 -4.44 -3.47
N GLY A 132 6.41 -5.14 -3.15
CA GLY A 132 6.37 -6.14 -2.08
C GLY A 132 5.13 -7.01 -2.16
N ASN A 133 4.90 -7.86 -1.15
CA ASN A 133 3.67 -8.64 -0.98
C ASN A 133 3.22 -9.38 -2.25
N GLY A 134 4.10 -10.23 -2.80
CA GLY A 134 3.82 -10.99 -4.03
C GLY A 134 4.05 -10.18 -5.31
N ALA A 135 5.17 -9.47 -5.40
CA ALA A 135 5.58 -8.67 -6.57
C ALA A 135 4.57 -7.58 -6.97
N ARG A 136 3.95 -6.92 -5.99
CA ARG A 136 2.95 -5.86 -6.18
C ARG A 136 3.55 -4.50 -5.91
N THR A 137 3.27 -3.55 -6.80
CA THR A 137 3.66 -2.15 -6.60
C THR A 137 2.77 -1.50 -5.54
N HIS A 138 3.40 -0.83 -4.58
CA HIS A 138 2.75 -0.11 -3.50
C HIS A 138 2.71 1.39 -3.83
N TRP A 139 1.55 2.01 -3.62
CA TRP A 139 1.33 3.45 -3.74
C TRP A 139 0.80 3.99 -2.42
N ARG A 140 1.36 5.12 -1.99
CA ARG A 140 1.14 5.70 -0.66
C ARG A 140 0.51 7.07 -0.79
N TYR A 141 -0.32 7.41 0.19
CA TYR A 141 -1.07 8.65 0.21
C TYR A 141 -0.98 9.33 1.59
N SER A 142 -1.33 10.61 1.63
CA SER A 142 -1.18 11.46 2.81
C SER A 142 -2.22 11.19 3.90
N LYS A 143 -3.41 10.66 3.53
CA LYS A 143 -4.55 10.44 4.42
C LYS A 143 -4.90 8.95 4.55
N GLN A 144 -5.72 8.63 5.55
CA GLN A 144 -6.39 7.33 5.63
C GLN A 144 -7.46 7.21 4.56
N GLY A 145 -7.77 5.97 4.17
CA GLY A 145 -8.75 5.66 3.12
C GLY A 145 -10.12 6.33 3.37
N GLY A 146 -10.59 6.32 4.61
CA GLY A 146 -11.90 6.91 4.97
C GLY A 146 -12.01 8.40 4.69
N ALA A 147 -10.89 9.13 4.69
CA ALA A 147 -10.88 10.57 4.41
C ALA A 147 -11.13 10.91 2.93
N TYR A 148 -11.09 9.92 2.03
CA TYR A 148 -11.41 10.10 0.61
C TYR A 148 -12.90 9.92 0.30
N GLY A 149 -13.72 9.48 1.27
CA GLY A 149 -15.15 9.33 1.10
C GLY A 149 -15.57 8.04 0.38
N GLN A 150 -16.63 8.14 -0.42
CA GLN A 150 -17.28 7.01 -1.09
C GLN A 150 -17.22 7.14 -2.61
N ASN A 151 -17.31 6.01 -3.31
CA ASN A 151 -17.33 5.93 -4.77
C ASN A 151 -16.17 6.68 -5.44
N VAL A 152 -14.97 6.53 -4.89
CA VAL A 152 -13.74 7.06 -5.48
C VAL A 152 -13.12 6.05 -6.43
N PHE A 153 -12.27 6.54 -7.33
CA PHE A 153 -11.64 5.75 -8.37
C PHE A 153 -10.14 5.82 -8.20
N VAL A 154 -9.50 4.66 -8.10
CA VAL A 154 -8.04 4.56 -8.20
C VAL A 154 -7.70 4.40 -9.66
N VAL A 155 -6.92 5.33 -10.20
CA VAL A 155 -6.55 5.37 -11.61
C VAL A 155 -5.05 5.16 -11.74
N ALA A 156 -4.65 4.15 -12.52
CA ALA A 156 -3.27 3.90 -12.89
C ALA A 156 -3.00 4.37 -14.32
N VAL A 157 -1.97 5.20 -14.50
CA VAL A 157 -1.47 5.62 -15.82
C VAL A 157 -0.35 4.68 -16.24
N LEU A 158 -0.55 3.99 -17.36
CA LEU A 158 0.45 3.06 -17.89
C LEU A 158 1.59 3.83 -18.57
N LYS A 159 2.82 3.36 -18.41
CA LYS A 159 4.01 3.95 -19.05
C LYS A 159 3.95 3.88 -20.58
N ALA A 160 3.31 2.83 -21.11
CA ALA A 160 3.06 2.66 -22.53
C ALA A 160 1.94 3.57 -23.07
N GLY A 161 1.31 4.37 -22.21
CA GLY A 161 0.11 5.14 -22.52
C GLY A 161 -1.17 4.41 -22.13
N GLY A 162 -2.25 5.18 -21.96
CA GLY A 162 -3.53 4.68 -21.48
C GLY A 162 -3.69 4.73 -19.95
N LYS A 163 -4.92 4.49 -19.50
CA LYS A 163 -5.31 4.53 -18.10
C LYS A 163 -6.17 3.32 -17.76
N LEU A 164 -6.04 2.86 -16.52
CA LEU A 164 -6.87 1.82 -15.93
C LEU A 164 -7.49 2.33 -14.63
N HIS A 165 -8.69 1.89 -14.27
CA HIS A 165 -9.29 2.27 -13.00
C HIS A 165 -9.91 1.11 -12.20
N TRP A 166 -9.99 1.30 -10.89
CA TRP A 166 -10.73 0.44 -9.96
C TRP A 166 -11.66 1.30 -9.10
N VAL A 167 -12.90 0.84 -8.93
CA VAL A 167 -13.90 1.51 -8.10
C VAL A 167 -13.67 1.13 -6.63
N VAL A 168 -13.70 2.13 -5.75
CA VAL A 168 -13.67 1.94 -4.30
C VAL A 168 -14.97 2.50 -3.74
N PRO A 169 -15.99 1.65 -3.46
CA PRO A 169 -17.31 2.11 -3.03
C PRO A 169 -17.27 2.83 -1.67
N ASN A 170 -16.40 2.38 -0.77
CA ASN A 170 -16.24 2.96 0.55
C ASN A 170 -14.74 3.06 0.90
N GLY A 171 -14.20 4.27 0.93
CA GLY A 171 -12.80 4.52 1.24
C GLY A 171 -12.39 4.06 2.64
N ALA A 172 -13.31 3.96 3.60
CA ALA A 172 -13.01 3.47 4.94
C ALA A 172 -12.92 1.94 5.02
N ALA A 173 -13.50 1.23 4.04
CA ALA A 173 -13.49 -0.22 3.99
C ALA A 173 -12.32 -0.74 3.14
N ARG A 174 -11.89 -1.97 3.41
CA ARG A 174 -10.95 -2.68 2.54
C ARG A 174 -11.66 -3.06 1.24
N THR A 175 -11.03 -2.83 0.09
CA THR A 175 -11.55 -3.25 -1.22
C THR A 175 -10.50 -4.08 -1.94
N GLN A 176 -10.90 -5.20 -2.52
CA GLN A 176 -10.02 -6.09 -3.27
C GLN A 176 -10.77 -6.71 -4.46
N PHE A 177 -10.04 -6.90 -5.56
CA PHE A 177 -10.51 -7.51 -6.82
C PHE A 177 -9.48 -8.53 -7.32
#